data_AF-A0A3P1TB17-F1
#
_entry.id   AF-A0A3P1TB17-F1
#
_cell.length_a   1.000
_cell.length_b   1.000
_cell.length_c   1.000
_cell.angle_alpha   90.00
_cell.angle_beta   90.00
_cell.angle_gamma   90.00
#
_symmetry.space_group_name_H-M   'P 1'
#
loop_
_entity.id
_entity.type
_entity.pdbx_description
1 polymer ?
#
loop_
_entity_poly.entity_id
_entity_poly.type
_entity_poly.pdbx_seq_one_letter_code
_entity_poly.pdbx_strand_id
1 'polypeptide(L)'
;MKVLVATDRIGRLSPAEASDVVAAAFARQGADVAVAPVATQGPDLSAAIGRFAPRARVARPAGLGHLLDAIRSGAEYLDLTGLPIPTLPELESLPLLELTAAPVAVVAAEYATLPLTGLTGALAEQGRRGDRDLAEVVAEDTRATGWLDRIGVVDGPGTGALGGLGAWLRGCGISVSTGVQVVAEGYDLPRLAGLADLVVTGADTLDFHTRGGEVVRAVTGIAGEALSPVVVICGRNFVSARELRHTGIEEAHAVRAGLDESPVRDRELEELAARVATTWQW
;
A
#
# COMPACT_ATOMS: atom_id res chain seq x y z
N MET A 1 4.93 25.29 -13.66
CA MET A 1 4.42 24.49 -12.54
C MET A 1 5.06 23.10 -12.53
N LYS A 2 5.45 22.61 -11.35
CA LYS A 2 5.90 21.24 -11.09
C LYS A 2 4.75 20.43 -10.51
N VAL A 3 4.48 19.26 -11.08
CA VAL A 3 3.37 18.39 -10.67
C VAL A 3 3.89 17.01 -10.33
N LEU A 4 3.52 16.50 -9.16
CA LEU A 4 3.70 15.09 -8.81
C LEU A 4 2.39 14.36 -9.07
N VAL A 5 2.41 13.33 -9.93
CA VAL A 5 1.27 12.46 -10.19
C VAL A 5 1.53 11.09 -9.56
N ALA A 6 0.70 10.71 -8.59
CA ALA A 6 0.82 9.48 -7.82
C ALA A 6 -0.56 8.87 -7.56
N THR A 7 -1.07 8.10 -8.52
CA THR A 7 -2.44 7.54 -8.48
C THR A 7 -2.43 6.03 -8.21
N ASP A 8 -3.52 5.55 -7.62
CA ASP A 8 -3.93 4.14 -7.64
C ASP A 8 -4.69 3.84 -8.96
N ARG A 9 -5.24 2.62 -9.06
CA ARG A 9 -6.13 2.15 -10.11
C ARG A 9 -7.38 3.03 -10.21
N ILE A 10 -7.73 3.39 -11.44
CA ILE A 10 -8.97 4.13 -11.77
C ILE A 10 -9.70 3.36 -12.87
N GLY A 11 -10.84 2.76 -12.55
CA GLY A 11 -11.55 1.85 -13.44
C GLY A 11 -10.67 0.71 -13.94
N ARG A 12 -10.48 0.64 -15.26
CA ARG A 12 -9.68 -0.42 -15.91
C ARG A 12 -8.18 -0.14 -15.94
N LEU A 13 -7.79 1.11 -15.75
CA LEU A 13 -6.39 1.53 -15.84
C LEU A 13 -5.66 1.13 -14.57
N SER A 14 -4.55 0.41 -14.73
CA SER A 14 -3.59 0.17 -13.65
C SER A 14 -3.08 1.50 -13.06
N PRO A 15 -2.50 1.50 -11.85
CA PRO A 15 -1.90 2.70 -11.26
C PRO A 15 -0.92 3.40 -12.21
N ALA A 16 -0.11 2.62 -12.92
CA ALA A 16 0.82 3.09 -13.93
C ALA A 16 0.12 3.82 -15.09
N GLU A 17 -0.87 3.19 -15.71
CA GLU A 17 -1.61 3.76 -16.83
C GLU A 17 -2.42 5.00 -16.42
N ALA A 18 -3.09 4.94 -15.27
CA ALA A 18 -3.84 6.07 -14.72
C ALA A 18 -2.94 7.27 -14.42
N SER A 19 -1.78 7.03 -13.80
CA SER A 19 -0.79 8.08 -13.53
C SER A 19 -0.23 8.68 -14.82
N ASP A 20 0.06 7.86 -15.83
CA ASP A 20 0.58 8.34 -17.12
C ASP A 20 -0.47 9.19 -17.88
N VAL A 21 -1.74 8.79 -17.88
CA VAL A 21 -2.84 9.55 -18.49
C VAL A 21 -2.98 10.92 -17.84
N VAL A 22 -2.97 10.97 -16.50
CA VAL A 22 -3.06 12.22 -15.74
C VAL A 22 -1.82 13.09 -16.01
N ALA A 23 -0.62 12.50 -15.94
CA ALA A 23 0.63 13.20 -16.20
C ALA A 23 0.68 13.80 -17.60
N ALA A 24 0.25 13.07 -18.63
CA ALA A 24 0.20 13.55 -20.01
C ALA A 24 -0.75 14.76 -20.17
N ALA A 25 -1.83 14.83 -19.39
CA ALA A 25 -2.71 15.99 -19.39
C ALA A 25 -2.01 17.25 -18.86
N PHE A 26 -1.30 17.16 -17.73
CA PHE A 26 -0.55 18.27 -17.16
C PHE A 26 0.66 18.67 -18.01
N ALA A 27 1.39 17.69 -18.56
CA ALA A 27 2.53 17.95 -19.44
C ALA A 27 2.12 18.70 -20.73
N ARG A 28 0.94 18.39 -21.31
CA ARG A 28 0.39 19.13 -22.45
C ARG A 28 0.09 20.60 -22.15
N GLN A 29 -0.08 20.94 -20.88
CA GLN A 29 -0.26 22.32 -20.40
C GLN A 29 1.07 22.99 -20.02
N GLY A 30 2.21 22.34 -20.27
CA GLY A 30 3.54 22.89 -19.99
C GLY A 30 4.03 22.67 -18.56
N ALA A 31 3.39 21.81 -17.77
CA ALA A 31 3.91 21.42 -16.46
C ALA A 31 5.15 20.51 -16.57
N ASP A 32 6.07 20.65 -15.62
CA ASP A 32 7.15 19.68 -15.37
C ASP A 32 6.58 18.59 -14.46
N VAL A 33 6.50 17.34 -14.94
CA VAL A 33 5.72 16.28 -14.29
C VAL A 33 6.60 15.13 -13.83
N ALA A 34 6.54 14.80 -12.54
CA ALA A 34 7.05 13.57 -11.97
C ALA A 34 5.90 12.55 -11.84
N VAL A 35 6.15 11.29 -12.24
CA VAL A 35 5.14 10.22 -12.21
C VAL A 35 5.60 9.10 -11.30
N ALA A 36 4.80 8.81 -10.28
CA ALA A 36 5.09 7.82 -9.25
C ALA A 36 3.83 6.99 -8.94
N PRO A 37 3.45 6.03 -9.82
CA PRO A 37 2.26 5.22 -9.61
C PRO A 37 2.35 4.42 -8.32
N VAL A 38 1.25 4.39 -7.56
CA VAL A 38 1.22 3.78 -6.23
C VAL A 38 0.28 2.59 -6.23
N ALA A 39 0.77 1.46 -5.74
CA ALA A 39 0.04 0.22 -5.68
C ALA A 39 0.28 -0.45 -4.33
N THR A 40 -0.75 -1.14 -3.83
CA THR A 40 -0.71 -1.80 -2.52
C THR A 40 -0.24 -3.25 -2.61
N GLN A 41 -0.42 -3.89 -3.76
CA GLN A 41 -0.20 -5.34 -3.93
C GLN A 41 -0.17 -5.80 -5.39
N GLY A 42 0.30 -7.03 -5.59
CA GLY A 42 0.06 -7.82 -6.80
C GLY A 42 0.84 -7.36 -8.02
N PRO A 43 0.31 -7.65 -9.22
CA PRO A 43 0.94 -7.22 -10.47
C PRO A 43 1.15 -5.71 -10.54
N ASP A 44 0.24 -4.92 -9.97
CA ASP A 44 0.34 -3.46 -9.93
C ASP A 44 1.52 -3.00 -9.05
N LEU A 45 1.73 -3.63 -7.88
CA LEU A 45 2.90 -3.37 -7.04
C LEU A 45 4.21 -3.75 -7.74
N SER A 46 4.23 -4.92 -8.38
CA SER A 46 5.39 -5.37 -9.15
C SER A 46 5.73 -4.39 -10.29
N ALA A 47 4.72 -3.90 -11.01
CA ALA A 47 4.88 -2.90 -12.05
C ALA A 47 5.36 -1.54 -11.51
N ALA A 48 4.84 -1.11 -10.35
CA ALA A 48 5.27 0.12 -9.69
C ALA A 48 6.74 0.03 -9.22
N ILE A 49 7.15 -1.09 -8.62
CA ILE A 49 8.54 -1.35 -8.23
C ILE A 49 9.45 -1.38 -9.46
N GLY A 50 9.03 -2.06 -10.54
CA GLY A 50 9.81 -2.17 -11.77
C GLY A 50 10.14 -0.83 -12.44
N ARG A 51 9.40 0.25 -12.14
CA ARG A 51 9.69 1.60 -12.65
C ARG A 51 10.86 2.28 -11.93
N PHE A 52 10.97 2.16 -10.61
CA PHE A 52 12.09 2.75 -9.85
C PHE A 52 13.25 1.79 -9.62
N ALA A 53 13.00 0.48 -9.65
CA ALA A 53 14.00 -0.58 -9.51
C ALA A 53 13.85 -1.66 -10.60
N PRO A 54 14.25 -1.38 -11.87
CA PRO A 54 13.99 -2.28 -13.00
C PRO A 54 14.65 -3.66 -12.94
N ARG A 55 15.61 -3.85 -12.04
CA ARG A 55 16.34 -5.11 -11.85
C ARG A 55 15.87 -5.87 -10.61
N ALA A 56 15.02 -5.27 -9.78
CA ALA A 56 14.56 -5.88 -8.55
C ALA A 56 13.70 -7.10 -8.86
N ARG A 57 13.91 -8.18 -8.10
CA ARG A 57 13.05 -9.36 -8.15
C ARG A 57 11.93 -9.23 -7.12
N VAL A 58 10.70 -9.14 -7.62
CA VAL A 58 9.48 -9.18 -6.81
C VAL A 58 8.87 -10.58 -6.92
N ALA A 59 8.74 -11.28 -5.79
CA ALA A 59 8.10 -12.58 -5.73
C ALA A 59 6.76 -12.47 -5.00
N ARG A 60 5.74 -13.22 -5.47
CA ARG A 60 4.43 -13.34 -4.81
C ARG A 60 4.19 -14.80 -4.41
N PRO A 61 4.69 -15.25 -3.25
CA PRO A 61 4.56 -16.63 -2.81
C PRO A 61 3.10 -17.05 -2.61
N ALA A 62 2.72 -18.23 -3.09
CA ALA A 62 1.39 -18.79 -2.84
C ALA A 62 1.30 -19.62 -1.54
N GLY A 63 2.42 -19.78 -0.81
CA GLY A 63 2.52 -20.55 0.43
C GLY A 63 3.93 -20.50 1.01
N LEU A 64 4.12 -21.08 2.21
CA LEU A 64 5.40 -21.03 2.94
C LEU A 64 6.58 -21.66 2.17
N GLY A 65 6.34 -22.75 1.43
CA GLY A 65 7.38 -23.36 0.59
C GLY A 65 7.89 -22.40 -0.49
N HIS A 66 6.97 -21.77 -1.24
CA HIS A 66 7.30 -20.75 -2.23
C HIS A 66 7.95 -19.51 -1.62
N LEU A 67 7.63 -19.17 -0.36
CA LEU A 67 8.28 -18.06 0.36
C LEU A 67 9.76 -18.37 0.60
N LEU A 68 10.07 -19.57 1.09
CA LEU A 68 11.46 -20.00 1.28
C LEU A 68 12.23 -20.04 -0.04
N ASP A 69 11.61 -20.52 -1.12
CA ASP A 69 12.23 -20.54 -2.45
C ASP A 69 12.46 -19.12 -3.01
N ALA A 70 11.51 -18.20 -2.79
CA ALA A 70 11.66 -16.79 -3.15
C ALA A 70 12.82 -16.11 -2.40
N ILE A 71 12.96 -16.37 -1.10
CA ILE A 71 14.08 -15.85 -0.30
C ILE A 71 15.41 -16.43 -0.80
N ARG A 72 15.49 -17.75 -1.03
CA ARG A 72 16.71 -18.42 -1.51
C ARG A 72 17.12 -18.00 -2.92
N SER A 73 16.16 -17.69 -3.78
CA SER A 73 16.40 -17.14 -5.11
C SER A 73 16.76 -15.64 -5.08
N GLY A 74 16.84 -15.03 -3.89
CA GLY A 74 17.26 -13.66 -3.68
C GLY A 74 16.25 -12.64 -4.20
N ALA A 75 14.95 -12.89 -4.05
CA ALA A 75 13.95 -11.84 -4.22
C ALA A 75 14.29 -10.65 -3.30
N GLU A 76 14.14 -9.43 -3.81
CA GLU A 76 14.36 -8.20 -3.03
C GLU A 76 13.05 -7.76 -2.36
N TYR A 77 11.92 -8.09 -2.98
CA TYR A 77 10.58 -7.82 -2.45
C TYR A 77 9.74 -9.09 -2.44
N LEU A 78 9.05 -9.33 -1.33
CA LEU A 78 8.13 -10.44 -1.14
C LEU A 78 6.73 -9.88 -0.96
N ASP A 79 5.90 -9.98 -2.00
CA ASP A 79 4.48 -9.64 -1.92
C ASP A 79 3.71 -10.78 -1.23
N LEU A 80 3.44 -10.59 0.05
CA LEU A 80 2.73 -11.56 0.90
C LEU A 80 1.24 -11.23 1.05
N THR A 81 0.70 -10.22 0.36
CA THR A 81 -0.70 -9.83 0.55
C THR A 81 -1.70 -10.89 0.09
N GLY A 82 -1.28 -11.80 -0.79
CA GLY A 82 -2.05 -12.95 -1.23
C GLY A 82 -1.71 -14.26 -0.51
N LEU A 83 -0.82 -14.22 0.49
CA LEU A 83 -0.41 -15.43 1.21
C LEU A 83 -1.54 -15.85 2.17
N PRO A 84 -2.00 -17.11 2.14
CA PRO A 84 -2.87 -17.64 3.19
C PRO A 84 -2.20 -17.49 4.55
N ILE A 85 -2.98 -17.10 5.57
CA ILE A 85 -2.45 -16.92 6.92
C ILE A 85 -1.98 -18.28 7.45
N PRO A 86 -0.67 -18.46 7.73
CA PRO A 86 -0.16 -19.70 8.30
C PRO A 86 -0.62 -19.90 9.74
N THR A 87 -0.72 -21.14 10.16
CA THR A 87 -0.96 -21.50 11.55
C THR A 87 0.31 -21.36 12.39
N LEU A 88 0.17 -21.14 13.69
CA LEU A 88 1.32 -21.05 14.60
C LEU A 88 2.22 -22.31 14.54
N PRO A 89 1.70 -23.56 14.48
CA PRO A 89 2.55 -24.74 14.30
C PRO A 89 3.33 -24.78 12.99
N GLU A 90 2.76 -24.28 11.89
CA GLU A 90 3.50 -24.16 10.61
C GLU A 90 4.66 -23.17 10.76
N LEU A 91 4.44 -22.03 11.41
CA LEU A 91 5.47 -21.03 11.68
C LEU A 91 6.57 -21.55 12.61
N GLU A 92 6.20 -22.27 13.66
CA GLU A 92 7.14 -22.91 14.60
C GLU A 92 8.03 -23.96 13.92
N SER A 93 7.58 -24.53 12.80
CA SER A 93 8.36 -25.51 12.02
C SER A 93 9.36 -24.86 11.05
N LEU A 94 9.26 -23.55 10.81
CA LEU A 94 10.15 -22.85 9.90
C LEU A 94 11.54 -22.67 10.53
N PRO A 95 12.63 -22.92 9.77
CA PRO A 95 13.97 -22.59 10.23
C PRO A 95 14.14 -21.07 10.27
N LEU A 96 14.91 -20.56 11.24
CA LEU A 96 15.46 -19.21 11.12
C LEU A 96 16.52 -19.21 10.01
N LEU A 97 16.52 -18.15 9.21
CA LEU A 97 17.41 -18.00 8.07
C LEU A 97 18.51 -16.98 8.38
N GLU A 98 19.75 -17.31 8.05
CA GLU A 98 20.84 -16.35 8.00
C GLU A 98 20.95 -15.78 6.59
N LEU A 99 20.64 -14.49 6.44
CA LEU A 99 20.57 -13.82 5.14
C LEU A 99 21.74 -12.86 4.97
N THR A 100 22.39 -12.91 3.81
CA THR A 100 23.41 -11.92 3.43
C THR A 100 22.79 -10.60 2.98
N ALA A 101 21.58 -10.64 2.44
CA ALA A 101 20.77 -9.49 2.08
C ALA A 101 19.30 -9.85 2.37
N ALA A 102 18.65 -9.06 3.22
CA ALA A 102 17.27 -9.30 3.60
C ALA A 102 16.31 -8.63 2.60
N PRO A 103 15.30 -9.35 2.08
CA PRO A 103 14.22 -8.73 1.33
C PRO A 103 13.38 -7.79 2.21
N VAL A 104 12.48 -7.05 1.56
CA VAL A 104 11.33 -6.41 2.21
C VAL A 104 10.09 -7.28 2.01
N ALA A 105 9.43 -7.65 3.09
CA ALA A 105 8.15 -8.35 3.06
C ALA A 105 7.00 -7.35 3.06
N VAL A 106 6.18 -7.40 2.01
CA VAL A 106 5.00 -6.55 1.83
C VAL A 106 3.77 -7.30 2.30
N VAL A 107 3.05 -6.71 3.25
CA VAL A 107 1.77 -7.23 3.77
C VAL A 107 0.67 -6.19 3.58
N ALA A 108 -0.58 -6.62 3.70
CA ALA A 108 -1.71 -5.69 3.72
C ALA A 108 -1.60 -4.77 4.95
N ALA A 109 -2.04 -3.51 4.82
CA ALA A 109 -1.83 -2.48 5.85
C ALA A 109 -2.39 -2.84 7.22
N GLU A 110 -3.49 -3.59 7.27
CA GLU A 110 -4.09 -4.10 8.52
C GLU A 110 -3.21 -5.10 9.27
N TYR A 111 -2.22 -5.70 8.60
CA TYR A 111 -1.27 -6.65 9.18
C TYR A 111 0.07 -6.03 9.56
N ALA A 112 0.38 -4.82 9.06
CA ALA A 112 1.70 -4.22 9.22
C ALA A 112 1.96 -3.64 10.63
N THR A 113 0.92 -3.43 11.45
CA THR A 113 1.03 -2.64 12.69
C THR A 113 0.74 -3.41 13.97
N LEU A 114 0.14 -4.61 13.89
CA LEU A 114 -0.24 -5.36 15.07
C LEU A 114 0.95 -6.14 15.65
N PRO A 115 1.11 -6.18 16.98
CA PRO A 115 1.91 -7.22 17.62
C PRO A 115 1.25 -8.59 17.43
N LEU A 116 2.00 -9.66 17.67
CA LEU A 116 1.46 -11.02 17.56
C LEU A 116 0.50 -11.31 18.71
N THR A 117 0.93 -10.98 19.92
CA THR A 117 0.26 -11.37 21.17
C THR A 117 -0.44 -10.21 21.87
N GLY A 118 -1.20 -10.53 22.91
CA GLY A 118 -1.89 -9.59 23.77
C GLY A 118 -3.28 -9.20 23.29
N LEU A 119 -3.99 -8.43 24.12
CA LEU A 119 -5.41 -8.10 23.92
C LEU A 119 -5.71 -7.37 22.59
N THR A 120 -4.73 -6.64 22.08
CA THR A 120 -4.80 -5.92 20.79
C THR A 120 -3.88 -6.53 19.73
N GLY A 121 -3.36 -7.73 19.96
CA GLY A 121 -2.51 -8.47 19.02
C GLY A 121 -3.30 -9.16 17.92
N ALA A 122 -2.56 -9.66 16.93
CA ALA A 122 -3.11 -10.33 15.76
C ALA A 122 -3.95 -11.56 16.13
N LEU A 123 -3.50 -12.39 17.08
CA LEU A 123 -4.24 -13.59 17.49
C LEU A 123 -5.59 -13.23 18.13
N ALA A 124 -5.63 -12.21 18.99
CA ALA A 124 -6.86 -11.73 19.60
C ALA A 124 -7.83 -11.13 18.57
N GLU A 125 -7.32 -10.37 17.59
CA GLU A 125 -8.13 -9.83 16.49
C GLU A 125 -8.71 -10.94 15.60
N GLN A 126 -7.90 -11.95 15.26
CA GLN A 126 -8.35 -13.11 14.48
C GLN A 126 -9.40 -13.92 15.24
N GLY A 127 -9.20 -14.16 16.54
CA GLY A 127 -10.18 -14.83 17.39
C GLY A 127 -11.54 -14.11 17.40
N ARG A 128 -11.53 -12.78 17.54
CA ARG A 128 -12.76 -11.95 17.50
C ARG A 128 -13.50 -12.01 16.17
N ARG A 129 -12.79 -12.14 15.05
CA ARG A 129 -13.40 -12.25 13.71
C ARG A 129 -13.85 -13.67 13.36
N GLY A 130 -13.21 -14.68 13.95
CA GLY A 130 -13.34 -16.08 13.55
C GLY A 130 -14.29 -16.95 14.38
N ASP A 131 -15.10 -16.37 15.28
CA ASP A 131 -15.97 -17.11 16.22
C ASP A 131 -15.24 -18.25 16.96
N ARG A 132 -14.00 -17.97 17.38
CA ARG A 132 -13.16 -18.95 18.09
C ARG A 132 -13.41 -18.90 19.59
N ASP A 133 -13.25 -20.06 20.25
CA ASP A 133 -13.31 -20.12 21.70
C ASP A 133 -12.21 -19.28 22.35
N LEU A 134 -12.59 -18.52 23.38
CA LEU A 134 -11.67 -17.58 24.03
C LEU A 134 -10.53 -18.31 24.74
N ALA A 135 -10.78 -19.50 25.32
CA ALA A 135 -9.73 -20.25 26.00
C ALA A 135 -8.69 -20.76 25.00
N GLU A 136 -9.11 -21.16 23.79
CA GLU A 136 -8.18 -21.51 22.71
C GLU A 136 -7.31 -20.33 22.29
N VAL A 137 -7.89 -19.15 22.12
CA VAL A 137 -7.16 -17.93 21.73
C VAL A 137 -6.12 -17.57 22.79
N VAL A 138 -6.47 -17.63 24.08
CA VAL A 138 -5.54 -17.34 25.18
C VAL A 138 -4.41 -18.38 25.28
N ALA A 139 -4.71 -19.65 25.02
CA ALA A 139 -3.70 -20.71 24.99
C ALA A 139 -2.73 -20.53 23.81
N GLU A 140 -3.23 -20.14 22.63
CA GLU A 140 -2.42 -19.84 21.46
C GLU A 140 -1.54 -18.60 21.67
N ASP A 141 -2.08 -17.56 22.32
CA ASP A 141 -1.34 -16.34 22.69
C ASP A 141 -0.17 -16.65 23.64
N THR A 142 -0.41 -17.52 24.64
CA THR A 142 0.64 -18.00 25.56
C THR A 142 1.71 -18.79 24.82
N ARG A 143 1.31 -19.67 23.88
CA ARG A 143 2.24 -20.44 23.05
C ARG A 143 3.08 -19.53 22.15
N ALA A 144 2.45 -18.52 21.54
CA ALA A 144 3.10 -17.53 20.69
C ALA A 144 4.12 -16.71 21.48
N THR A 145 3.79 -16.31 22.72
CA THR A 145 4.74 -15.64 23.62
C THR A 145 5.98 -16.49 23.85
N GLY A 146 5.80 -17.77 24.21
CA GLY A 146 6.93 -18.68 24.39
C GLY A 146 7.68 -18.98 23.09
N TRP A 147 7.04 -18.87 21.92
CA TRP A 147 7.71 -19.01 20.62
C TRP A 147 8.58 -17.80 20.29
N LEU A 148 8.08 -16.58 20.53
CA LEU A 148 8.83 -15.33 20.37
C LEU A 148 10.14 -15.35 21.18
N ASP A 149 10.08 -15.81 22.43
CA ASP A 149 11.26 -15.99 23.29
C ASP A 149 12.27 -16.97 22.67
N ARG A 150 11.81 -18.09 22.10
CA ARG A 150 12.68 -19.10 21.48
C ARG A 150 13.39 -18.59 20.22
N ILE A 151 12.71 -17.75 19.43
CA ILE A 151 13.31 -17.15 18.22
C ILE A 151 14.02 -15.82 18.50
N GLY A 152 14.04 -15.36 19.75
CA GLY A 152 14.73 -14.13 20.17
C GLY A 152 14.10 -12.85 19.62
N VAL A 153 12.78 -12.84 19.38
CA VAL A 153 12.07 -11.69 18.79
C VAL A 153 11.24 -10.98 19.84
N VAL A 154 11.46 -9.67 19.99
CA VAL A 154 10.60 -8.81 20.82
C VAL A 154 9.30 -8.52 20.08
N ASP A 155 8.16 -8.79 20.74
CA ASP A 155 6.85 -8.52 20.18
C ASP A 155 6.62 -7.02 19.97
N GLY A 156 5.94 -6.63 18.89
CA GLY A 156 5.69 -5.23 18.58
C GLY A 156 5.11 -5.03 17.19
N PRO A 157 4.97 -3.78 16.71
CA PRO A 157 4.34 -3.52 15.43
C PRO A 157 4.93 -4.35 14.29
N GLY A 158 4.06 -5.10 13.61
CA GLY A 158 4.39 -5.93 12.45
C GLY A 158 4.78 -7.37 12.78
N THR A 159 5.02 -7.74 14.04
CA THR A 159 5.28 -9.15 14.40
C THR A 159 4.04 -10.03 14.24
N GLY A 160 2.84 -9.45 14.39
CA GLY A 160 1.57 -10.13 14.19
C GLY A 160 1.17 -10.31 12.73
N ALA A 161 1.96 -9.81 11.78
CA ALA A 161 1.61 -9.87 10.37
C ALA A 161 1.36 -11.32 9.93
N LEU A 162 0.21 -11.56 9.26
CA LEU A 162 -0.23 -12.88 8.81
C LEU A 162 -0.13 -13.94 9.92
N GLY A 163 -0.69 -13.66 11.10
CA GLY A 163 -0.81 -14.62 12.21
C GLY A 163 0.51 -14.96 12.92
N GLY A 164 1.55 -14.14 12.74
CA GLY A 164 2.86 -14.35 13.35
C GLY A 164 4.00 -14.58 12.36
N LEU A 165 3.70 -14.66 11.06
CA LEU A 165 4.74 -14.71 10.04
C LEU A 165 5.66 -13.49 10.14
N GLY A 166 5.12 -12.32 10.47
CA GLY A 166 5.91 -11.11 10.74
C GLY A 166 6.99 -11.28 11.82
N ALA A 167 6.72 -12.06 12.86
CA ALA A 167 7.69 -12.39 13.90
C ALA A 167 8.81 -13.28 13.37
N TRP A 168 8.46 -14.32 12.60
CA TRP A 168 9.46 -15.18 11.95
C TRP A 168 10.33 -14.40 10.95
N LEU A 169 9.71 -13.54 10.14
CA LEU A 169 10.40 -12.65 9.19
C LEU A 169 11.42 -11.77 9.93
N ARG A 170 10.99 -11.13 11.03
CA ARG A 170 11.88 -10.32 11.89
C ARG A 170 13.02 -11.15 12.48
N GLY A 171 12.76 -12.38 12.91
CA GLY A 171 13.79 -13.31 13.38
C GLY A 171 14.83 -13.67 12.32
N CYS A 172 14.45 -13.61 11.04
CA CYS A 172 15.35 -13.78 9.89
C CYS A 172 15.99 -12.46 9.41
N GLY A 173 15.76 -11.34 10.11
CA GLY A 173 16.23 -10.01 9.71
C GLY A 173 15.45 -9.38 8.55
N ILE A 174 14.29 -9.94 8.16
CA ILE A 174 13.42 -9.42 7.09
C ILE A 174 12.49 -8.36 7.67
N SER A 175 12.44 -7.18 7.04
CA SER A 175 11.52 -6.11 7.44
C SER A 175 10.13 -6.32 6.87
N VAL A 176 9.10 -5.91 7.63
CA VAL A 176 7.70 -5.89 7.18
C VAL A 176 7.34 -4.45 6.80
N SER A 177 6.69 -4.29 5.66
CA SER A 177 6.24 -3.00 5.11
C SER A 177 4.89 -3.16 4.39
N THR A 178 4.29 -2.05 3.95
CA THR A 178 3.12 -2.07 3.04
C THR A 178 3.53 -1.73 1.62
N GLY A 179 2.70 -2.08 0.63
CA GLY A 179 2.98 -1.74 -0.76
C GLY A 179 3.15 -0.24 -0.97
N VAL A 180 2.31 0.56 -0.29
CA VAL A 180 2.39 2.02 -0.35
C VAL A 180 3.70 2.54 0.21
N GLN A 181 4.17 2.02 1.35
CA GLN A 181 5.43 2.45 1.95
C GLN A 181 6.63 2.06 1.05
N VAL A 182 6.65 0.85 0.51
CA VAL A 182 7.70 0.42 -0.44
C VAL A 182 7.76 1.34 -1.66
N VAL A 183 6.61 1.69 -2.21
CA VAL A 183 6.55 2.61 -3.36
C VAL A 183 6.94 4.03 -2.97
N ALA A 184 6.50 4.51 -1.80
CA ALA A 184 6.81 5.85 -1.32
C ALA A 184 8.32 6.04 -1.11
N GLU A 185 8.99 5.07 -0.52
CA GLU A 185 10.44 5.05 -0.34
C GLU A 185 11.17 4.90 -1.68
N GLY A 186 10.69 4.01 -2.57
CA GLY A 186 11.30 3.75 -3.87
C GLY A 186 11.33 4.95 -4.82
N TYR A 187 10.27 5.77 -4.82
CA TYR A 187 10.23 7.02 -5.59
C TYR A 187 10.75 8.24 -4.83
N ASP A 188 11.02 8.12 -3.52
CA ASP A 188 11.28 9.25 -2.63
C ASP A 188 10.14 10.30 -2.71
N LEU A 189 8.91 9.81 -2.51
CA LEU A 189 7.69 10.63 -2.57
C LEU A 189 7.75 11.87 -1.67
N PRO A 190 8.28 11.82 -0.42
CA PRO A 190 8.41 13.02 0.40
C PRO A 190 9.23 14.13 -0.27
N ARG A 191 10.37 13.77 -0.88
CA ARG A 191 11.19 14.74 -1.62
C ARG A 191 10.48 15.24 -2.87
N LEU A 192 9.82 14.36 -3.63
CA LEU A 192 9.08 14.76 -4.82
C LEU A 192 7.92 15.71 -4.48
N ALA A 193 7.18 15.43 -3.39
CA ALA A 193 6.10 16.26 -2.91
C ALA A 193 6.61 17.65 -2.50
N GLY A 194 7.72 17.73 -1.75
CA GLY A 194 8.34 19.00 -1.35
C GLY A 194 8.92 19.84 -2.49
N LEU A 195 9.12 19.24 -3.68
CA LEU A 195 9.53 19.94 -4.88
C LEU A 195 8.34 20.31 -5.79
N ALA A 196 7.18 19.72 -5.57
CA ALA A 196 6.01 19.90 -6.42
C ALA A 196 5.22 21.14 -5.98
N ASP A 197 4.73 21.90 -6.95
CA ASP A 197 3.76 22.96 -6.68
C ASP A 197 2.35 22.37 -6.48
N LEU A 198 2.10 21.17 -7.03
CA LEU A 198 0.83 20.44 -6.96
C LEU A 198 1.06 18.92 -6.90
N VAL A 199 0.33 18.24 -6.02
CA VAL A 199 0.25 16.78 -5.99
C VAL A 199 -1.11 16.33 -6.51
N VAL A 200 -1.10 15.43 -7.49
CA VAL A 200 -2.31 14.81 -8.05
C VAL A 200 -2.30 13.33 -7.71
N THR A 201 -3.30 12.88 -6.97
CA THR A 201 -3.52 11.46 -6.67
C THR A 201 -4.86 11.00 -7.22
N GLY A 202 -5.17 9.72 -7.08
CA GLY A 202 -6.39 9.17 -7.62
C GLY A 202 -6.68 7.77 -7.13
N ALA A 203 -7.95 7.41 -7.20
CA ALA A 203 -8.50 6.11 -6.87
C ALA A 203 -9.82 5.92 -7.64
N ASP A 204 -10.29 4.68 -7.79
CA ASP A 204 -11.56 4.43 -8.48
C ASP A 204 -12.74 5.12 -7.79
N THR A 205 -12.81 5.06 -6.47
CA THR A 205 -13.90 5.65 -5.68
C THR A 205 -13.35 6.40 -4.47
N LEU A 206 -13.81 7.64 -4.30
CA LEU A 206 -13.57 8.45 -3.12
C LEU A 206 -14.81 8.42 -2.22
N ASP A 207 -14.74 7.65 -1.14
CA ASP A 207 -15.84 7.45 -0.17
C ASP A 207 -15.49 7.91 1.25
N PHE A 208 -16.48 7.92 2.15
CA PHE A 208 -16.29 8.35 3.54
C PHE A 208 -15.57 7.35 4.44
N HIS A 209 -15.58 6.06 4.10
CA HIS A 209 -15.06 4.99 4.96
C HIS A 209 -13.54 4.88 4.83
N THR A 210 -13.06 4.83 3.59
CA THR A 210 -11.66 4.65 3.24
C THR A 210 -11.00 5.93 2.77
N ARG A 211 -11.78 6.98 2.46
CA ARG A 211 -11.30 8.28 1.95
C ARG A 211 -10.40 8.12 0.72
N GLY A 212 -10.79 7.22 -0.18
CA GLY A 212 -10.04 6.93 -1.42
C GLY A 212 -9.00 5.83 -1.24
N GLY A 213 -9.07 5.07 -0.15
CA GLY A 213 -8.18 3.96 0.12
C GLY A 213 -6.84 4.36 0.72
N GLU A 214 -5.96 3.36 0.86
CA GLU A 214 -4.63 3.52 1.44
C GLU A 214 -3.77 4.50 0.65
N VAL A 215 -3.85 4.45 -0.69
CA VAL A 215 -3.04 5.29 -1.58
C VAL A 215 -3.38 6.77 -1.41
N VAL A 216 -4.66 7.15 -1.55
CA VAL A 216 -5.07 8.55 -1.42
C VAL A 216 -4.71 9.10 -0.05
N ARG A 217 -4.95 8.31 1.02
CA ARG A 217 -4.60 8.71 2.38
C ARG A 217 -3.10 8.94 2.55
N ALA A 218 -2.25 8.04 2.05
CA ALA A 218 -0.81 8.15 2.19
C ALA A 218 -0.22 9.29 1.36
N VAL A 219 -0.62 9.41 0.09
CA VAL A 219 -0.15 10.50 -0.77
C VAL A 219 -0.58 11.86 -0.22
N THR A 220 -1.81 11.97 0.30
CA THR A 220 -2.29 13.21 0.94
C THR A 220 -1.53 13.52 2.22
N GLY A 221 -1.21 12.52 3.03
CA GLY A 221 -0.37 12.69 4.23
C GLY A 221 1.03 13.22 3.89
N ILE A 222 1.69 12.58 2.91
CA ILE A 222 3.03 12.98 2.43
C ILE A 222 3.01 14.41 1.88
N ALA A 223 2.01 14.75 1.07
CA ALA A 223 1.87 16.10 0.53
C ALA A 223 1.56 17.14 1.62
N GLY A 224 0.75 16.78 2.62
CA GLY A 224 0.45 17.63 3.76
C GLY A 224 1.69 17.97 4.61
N GLU A 225 2.56 16.99 4.85
CA GLU A 225 3.86 17.23 5.50
C GLU A 225 4.78 18.14 4.67
N ALA A 226 4.69 18.04 3.34
CA ALA A 226 5.41 18.89 2.40
C ALA A 226 4.77 20.27 2.17
N LEU A 227 3.58 20.52 2.73
CA LEU A 227 2.75 21.72 2.48
C LEU A 227 2.38 21.91 1.00
N SER A 228 2.28 20.82 0.25
CA SER A 228 1.90 20.85 -1.17
C SER A 228 0.40 20.58 -1.34
N PRO A 229 -0.32 21.39 -2.14
CA PRO A 229 -1.75 21.20 -2.35
C PRO A 229 -2.03 19.88 -3.07
N VAL A 230 -3.14 19.23 -2.70
CA VAL A 230 -3.54 17.92 -3.25
C VAL A 230 -4.85 18.03 -4.00
N VAL A 231 -4.86 17.49 -5.22
CA VAL A 231 -6.07 17.27 -6.01
C VAL A 231 -6.25 15.78 -6.27
N VAL A 232 -7.50 15.32 -6.16
CA VAL A 232 -7.86 13.92 -6.45
C VAL A 232 -8.58 13.83 -7.79
N ILE A 233 -8.13 12.94 -8.66
CA ILE A 233 -8.87 12.50 -9.84
C ILE A 233 -9.39 11.09 -9.56
N CYS A 234 -10.70 10.90 -9.61
CA CYS A 234 -11.32 9.63 -9.25
C CYS A 234 -12.40 9.20 -10.26
N GLY A 235 -12.78 7.93 -10.23
CA GLY A 235 -13.95 7.47 -10.98
C GLY A 235 -15.24 8.08 -10.43
N ARG A 236 -15.39 8.04 -9.10
CA ARG A 236 -16.55 8.56 -8.37
C ARG A 236 -16.13 9.31 -7.13
N ASN A 237 -16.86 10.38 -6.80
CA ASN A 237 -16.69 11.13 -5.56
C ASN A 237 -18.00 11.19 -4.76
N PHE A 238 -17.98 10.65 -3.55
CA PHE A 238 -19.07 10.74 -2.58
C PHE A 238 -18.79 11.74 -1.45
N VAL A 239 -17.58 12.33 -1.41
CA VAL A 239 -17.11 13.20 -0.32
C VAL A 239 -17.35 14.67 -0.69
N SER A 240 -17.95 15.43 0.22
CA SER A 240 -18.21 16.86 0.00
C SER A 240 -16.92 17.68 0.02
N ALA A 241 -16.91 18.82 -0.69
CA ALA A 241 -15.76 19.74 -0.70
C ALA A 241 -15.36 20.25 0.70
N ARG A 242 -16.30 20.29 1.66
CA ARG A 242 -15.97 20.62 3.06
C ARG A 242 -15.16 19.51 3.70
N GLU A 243 -15.58 18.26 3.53
CA GLU A 243 -14.91 17.09 4.11
C GLU A 243 -13.53 16.85 3.50
N LEU A 244 -13.37 17.06 2.19
CA LEU A 244 -12.08 16.96 1.50
C LEU A 244 -11.00 17.86 2.14
N ARG A 245 -11.36 19.11 2.43
CA ARG A 245 -10.42 20.07 3.05
C ARG A 245 -9.99 19.68 4.46
N HIS A 246 -10.84 18.97 5.21
CA HIS A 246 -10.45 18.45 6.53
C HIS A 246 -9.41 17.32 6.43
N THR A 247 -9.25 16.73 5.24
CA THR A 247 -8.27 15.67 4.98
C THR A 247 -7.03 16.16 4.23
N GLY A 248 -6.91 17.46 3.94
CA GLY A 248 -5.79 18.01 3.17
C GLY A 248 -5.96 17.90 1.65
N ILE A 249 -7.18 17.64 1.16
CA ILE A 249 -7.51 17.60 -0.26
C ILE A 249 -8.21 18.92 -0.64
N GLU A 250 -7.64 19.64 -1.61
CA GLU A 250 -8.19 20.91 -2.08
C GLU A 250 -9.46 20.70 -2.91
N GLU A 251 -9.37 19.82 -3.92
CA GLU A 251 -10.47 19.46 -4.81
C GLU A 251 -10.42 17.99 -5.21
N ALA A 252 -11.60 17.43 -5.49
CA ALA A 252 -11.72 16.12 -6.10
C ALA A 252 -12.60 16.21 -7.35
N HIS A 253 -12.13 15.63 -8.44
CA HIS A 253 -12.81 15.61 -9.72
C HIS A 253 -13.13 14.17 -10.11
N ALA A 254 -14.42 13.90 -10.35
CA ALA A 254 -14.91 12.58 -10.67
C ALA A 254 -15.23 12.44 -12.16
N VAL A 255 -14.97 11.26 -12.72
CA VAL A 255 -15.38 10.89 -14.08
C VAL A 255 -16.90 10.76 -14.17
N ARG A 256 -17.53 10.26 -13.10
CA ARG A 256 -18.98 10.06 -12.99
C ARG A 256 -19.59 10.91 -11.90
N ALA A 257 -20.82 11.34 -12.14
CA ALA A 257 -21.72 11.84 -11.10
C ALA A 257 -22.69 10.73 -10.69
N GLY A 258 -22.91 10.57 -9.38
CA GLY A 258 -23.89 9.63 -8.85
C GLY A 258 -23.40 8.18 -8.73
N LEU A 259 -24.31 7.22 -8.94
CA LEU A 259 -24.11 5.79 -8.62
C LEU A 259 -23.78 4.92 -9.83
N ASP A 260 -23.36 5.49 -10.97
CA ASP A 260 -22.92 4.69 -12.13
C ASP A 260 -21.65 3.90 -11.76
N GLU A 261 -21.77 2.57 -11.75
CA GLU A 261 -20.67 1.66 -11.40
C GLU A 261 -19.90 1.15 -12.63
N SER A 262 -20.21 1.66 -13.82
CA SER A 262 -19.49 1.32 -15.04
C SER A 262 -18.00 1.65 -14.89
N PRO A 263 -17.08 0.69 -15.14
CA PRO A 263 -15.66 0.96 -15.02
C PRO A 263 -15.22 2.13 -15.91
N VAL A 264 -14.47 3.06 -15.34
CA VAL A 264 -13.86 4.18 -16.07
C VAL A 264 -12.99 3.61 -17.19
N ARG A 265 -13.14 4.20 -18.38
CA ARG A 265 -12.32 3.92 -19.57
C ARG A 265 -11.29 5.02 -19.78
N ASP A 266 -10.24 4.69 -20.51
CA ASP A 266 -9.06 5.51 -20.73
C ASP A 266 -9.42 6.91 -21.25
N ARG A 267 -10.24 6.97 -22.32
CA ARG A 267 -10.71 8.23 -22.90
C ARG A 267 -11.42 9.15 -21.89
N GLU A 268 -12.16 8.58 -20.95
CA GLU A 268 -12.96 9.34 -20.00
C GLU A 268 -12.07 9.94 -18.91
N LEU A 269 -11.05 9.18 -18.48
CA LEU A 269 -10.01 9.69 -17.62
C LEU A 269 -9.17 10.76 -18.33
N GLU A 270 -8.81 10.56 -19.61
CA GLU A 270 -8.10 11.55 -20.42
C GLU A 270 -8.87 12.88 -20.52
N GLU A 271 -10.18 12.81 -20.83
CA GLU A 271 -11.05 13.99 -20.94
C GLU A 271 -11.19 14.72 -19.60
N LEU A 272 -11.28 13.99 -18.48
CA LEU A 272 -11.31 14.59 -17.14
C LEU A 272 -9.97 15.23 -16.79
N ALA A 273 -8.87 14.50 -16.94
CA ALA A 273 -7.53 14.98 -16.61
C ALA A 273 -7.17 16.23 -17.42
N ALA A 274 -7.55 16.30 -18.70
CA ALA A 274 -7.35 17.49 -19.53
C ALA A 274 -8.10 18.73 -18.99
N ARG A 275 -9.34 18.56 -18.50
CA ARG A 275 -10.09 19.65 -17.87
C ARG A 275 -9.41 20.10 -16.57
N VAL A 276 -9.06 19.16 -15.69
CA VAL A 276 -8.39 19.46 -14.42
C VAL A 276 -7.08 20.20 -14.66
N ALA A 277 -6.25 19.72 -15.60
CA ALA A 277 -4.98 20.36 -15.95
C ALA A 277 -5.15 21.77 -16.57
N THR A 278 -6.32 22.09 -17.12
CA THR A 278 -6.65 23.45 -17.60
C THR A 278 -7.00 24.37 -16.43
N THR A 279 -7.68 23.85 -15.41
CA THR A 279 -8.07 24.60 -14.22
C THR A 279 -6.89 24.85 -13.28
N TRP A 280 -5.99 23.87 -13.15
CA TRP A 280 -4.84 23.92 -12.24
C TRP A 280 -3.58 24.35 -12.99
N GLN A 281 -3.51 25.64 -13.33
CA GLN A 281 -2.35 26.28 -13.97
C GLN A 281 -1.96 27.54 -13.22
N TRP A 282 -0.65 27.75 -13.04
CA TRP A 282 -0.06 29.00 -12.56
C TRP A 282 1.37 29.18 -13.06
#